data_AF-A0A953IVR3-F1
#
_entry.id   AF-A0A953IVR3-F1
#
_cell.length_a   1.000
_cell.length_b   1.000
_cell.length_c   1.000
_cell.angle_alpha   90.00
_cell.angle_beta   90.00
_cell.angle_gamma   90.00
#
_symmetry.space_group_name_H-M   'P 1'
#
loop_
_entity.id
_entity.type
_entity.pdbx_description
1 polymer ?
#
loop_
_entity_poly.entity_id
_entity_poly.type
_entity_poly.pdbx_seq_one_letter_code
_entity_poly.pdbx_strand_id
1 'polypeptide(L)'
;MTEPAALRGIRVAELGHRISAGLAGSLLAQAGADVVVVEPGDAARVSDKWDQRALAVAGKLSVGASTVADRALLRELVTKADVLIVSDLDPEWQKDMISPRADQVACHISAFGSSGPLAGERDSDLLIQATAGVMDVTGMPDEAPTPVGLPVSEVSAGLYAASAITAALRYRDVGGGGQRVEVSLYDCAVNAQATFLPSYFSGKTPKRAGNRHAMCAPWNCYQAKDRWILVCSATNDQWLRLCEVMQRPDLATDPALSTLADRLAKCDEVDVAVQDWVGARTFAECVDALGNAGLACGPIVPVDALASEPNLAHREFVRSLTDLDGKPVSIPASPFHATPSLGQTPNRIPKPGEDTASVKDKLRNRHAPQGSKTAQIPAAPLAGIRVLEIGQYTTAPLAARHLATLGAEVLKIEPPQGESSRYWPPHKNGQGYFFTLSNSDKESVMIDLGTDAGREDFRALLRKADVFVENSKPGSLARRGFGPADLEKINPRLIYCAISGFGYRSAYPNRPAFDTVVQA
;
A
#
# COMPACT_ATOMS: atom_id res chain seq x y z
N MET A 1 3.46 16.93 28.03
CA MET A 1 3.92 17.31 26.67
C MET A 1 3.14 16.47 25.69
N THR A 2 2.55 17.06 24.66
CA THR A 2 1.78 16.33 23.63
C THR A 2 2.75 15.56 22.73
N GLU A 3 2.44 14.32 22.38
CA GLU A 3 3.32 13.46 21.59
C GLU A 3 3.71 14.10 20.24
N PRO A 4 4.96 13.88 19.77
CA PRO A 4 5.37 14.33 18.45
C PRO A 4 4.62 13.55 17.36
N ALA A 5 4.22 14.24 16.29
CA ALA A 5 3.59 13.62 15.11
C ALA A 5 4.10 14.29 13.83
N ALA A 6 4.25 13.51 12.75
CA ALA A 6 4.96 13.92 11.53
C ALA A 6 4.31 15.11 10.82
N LEU A 7 2.97 15.17 10.78
CA LEU A 7 2.22 16.24 10.13
C LEU A 7 1.58 17.20 11.12
N ARG A 8 2.10 17.26 12.36
CA ARG A 8 1.58 18.15 13.37
C ARG A 8 1.62 19.60 12.90
N GLY A 9 0.49 20.28 13.00
CA GLY A 9 0.34 21.69 12.58
C GLY A 9 -0.03 21.86 11.10
N ILE A 10 -0.02 20.80 10.29
CA ILE A 10 -0.59 20.80 8.95
C ILE A 10 -2.11 20.77 9.04
N ARG A 11 -2.77 21.69 8.33
CA ARG A 11 -4.22 21.72 8.21
C ARG A 11 -4.68 21.25 6.84
N VAL A 12 -5.61 20.30 6.84
CA VAL A 12 -6.18 19.73 5.61
C VAL A 12 -7.66 20.07 5.54
N ALA A 13 -8.12 20.59 4.41
CA ALA A 13 -9.54 20.65 4.09
C ALA A 13 -9.86 19.50 3.13
N GLU A 14 -10.73 18.59 3.55
CA GLU A 14 -11.18 17.46 2.75
C GLU A 14 -12.60 17.73 2.25
N LEU A 15 -12.75 17.88 0.94
CA LEU A 15 -14.01 18.14 0.27
C LEU A 15 -14.24 17.08 -0.81
N GLY A 16 -15.47 16.58 -0.91
CA GLY A 16 -15.85 15.66 -1.98
C GLY A 16 -16.40 14.32 -1.53
N HIS A 17 -16.76 13.52 -2.53
CA HIS A 17 -17.63 12.36 -2.39
C HIS A 17 -16.92 11.01 -2.57
N ARG A 18 -15.66 10.99 -3.03
CA ARG A 18 -14.94 9.73 -3.26
C ARG A 18 -14.36 9.11 -2.00
N ILE A 19 -14.36 7.78 -1.94
CA ILE A 19 -13.74 6.99 -0.87
C ILE A 19 -12.24 7.31 -0.77
N SER A 20 -11.55 7.43 -1.91
CA SER A 20 -10.13 7.80 -2.01
C SER A 20 -9.78 9.10 -1.29
N ALA A 21 -10.61 10.14 -1.39
CA ALA A 21 -10.40 11.39 -0.67
C ALA A 21 -10.53 11.20 0.85
N GLY A 22 -11.54 10.43 1.28
CA GLY A 22 -11.69 10.04 2.67
C GLY A 22 -10.49 9.26 3.20
N LEU A 23 -10.00 8.29 2.43
CA LEU A 23 -8.85 7.47 2.80
C LEU A 23 -7.57 8.31 2.89
N ALA A 24 -7.30 9.17 1.91
CA ALA A 24 -6.15 10.07 1.92
C ALA A 24 -6.18 10.99 3.15
N GLY A 25 -7.32 11.60 3.43
CA GLY A 25 -7.50 12.41 4.64
C GLY A 25 -7.30 11.61 5.93
N SER A 26 -7.77 10.36 6.00
CA SER A 26 -7.58 9.52 7.17
C SER A 26 -6.10 9.20 7.42
N LEU A 27 -5.32 8.93 6.36
CA LEU A 27 -3.88 8.69 6.48
C LEU A 27 -3.12 9.93 6.95
N LEU A 28 -3.49 11.14 6.46
CA LEU A 28 -2.88 12.39 6.92
C LEU A 28 -3.25 12.70 8.39
N ALA A 29 -4.50 12.43 8.80
CA ALA A 29 -4.93 12.55 10.20
C ALA A 29 -4.15 11.58 11.10
N GLN A 30 -3.97 10.33 10.66
CA GLN A 30 -3.15 9.35 11.35
C GLN A 30 -1.67 9.77 11.43
N ALA A 31 -1.16 10.53 10.46
CA ALA A 31 0.18 11.12 10.53
C ALA A 31 0.25 12.40 11.40
N GLY A 32 -0.90 12.87 11.94
CA GLY A 32 -1.02 13.95 12.91
C GLY A 32 -1.52 15.30 12.36
N ALA A 33 -2.02 15.34 11.14
CA ALA A 33 -2.60 16.56 10.57
C ALA A 33 -3.99 16.87 11.16
N ASP A 34 -4.33 18.16 11.27
CA ASP A 34 -5.69 18.61 11.57
C ASP A 34 -6.54 18.50 10.28
N VAL A 35 -7.21 17.36 10.11
CA VAL A 35 -8.06 17.11 8.93
C VAL A 35 -9.49 17.53 9.21
N VAL A 36 -9.96 18.53 8.45
CA VAL A 36 -11.33 19.03 8.50
C VAL A 36 -12.09 18.44 7.30
N VAL A 37 -13.01 17.53 7.58
CA VAL A 37 -13.94 16.98 6.59
C VAL A 37 -15.16 17.89 6.47
N VAL A 38 -15.42 18.32 5.24
CA VAL A 38 -16.61 19.10 4.90
C VAL A 38 -17.72 18.13 4.53
N GLU A 39 -18.71 18.03 5.41
CA GLU A 39 -19.83 17.13 5.19
C GLU A 39 -20.86 17.77 4.26
N PRO A 40 -21.42 16.98 3.31
CA PRO A 40 -22.55 17.42 2.53
C PRO A 40 -23.73 17.74 3.45
N GLY A 41 -24.58 18.67 3.02
CA GLY A 41 -25.89 18.83 3.64
C GLY A 41 -26.80 17.62 3.43
N ASP A 42 -28.00 17.66 4.01
CA ASP A 42 -28.96 16.55 4.00
C ASP A 42 -29.30 16.02 2.59
N ALA A 43 -29.13 16.85 1.55
CA ALA A 43 -29.40 16.49 0.16
C ALA A 43 -28.30 15.66 -0.54
N ALA A 44 -27.10 15.51 0.04
CA ALA A 44 -25.93 14.93 -0.65
C ALA A 44 -25.38 13.64 -0.02
N ARG A 45 -26.21 12.91 0.73
CA ARG A 45 -25.93 11.52 1.18
C ARG A 45 -26.11 10.49 0.04
N VAL A 46 -25.41 10.65 -1.08
CA VAL A 46 -25.61 9.84 -2.31
C VAL A 46 -24.30 9.28 -2.86
N SER A 47 -23.36 8.89 -2.00
CA SER A 47 -22.11 8.24 -2.45
C SER A 47 -21.61 7.24 -1.41
N ASP A 48 -20.95 6.18 -1.87
CA ASP A 48 -20.41 5.09 -1.02
C ASP A 48 -19.56 5.58 0.17
N LYS A 49 -18.83 6.70 0.02
CA LYS A 49 -18.10 7.35 1.12
C LYS A 49 -19.00 7.69 2.31
N TRP A 50 -20.19 8.23 2.04
CA TRP A 50 -21.13 8.70 3.05
C TRP A 50 -22.01 7.56 3.58
N ASP A 51 -22.22 6.49 2.81
CA ASP A 51 -22.78 5.24 3.33
C ASP A 51 -21.85 4.62 4.39
N GLN A 52 -20.54 4.81 4.24
CA GLN A 52 -19.52 4.45 5.22
C GLN A 52 -19.01 5.65 6.03
N ARG A 53 -19.88 6.64 6.33
CA ARG A 53 -19.49 7.89 7.01
C ARG A 53 -18.61 7.67 8.23
N ALA A 54 -18.95 6.72 9.09
CA ALA A 54 -18.20 6.43 10.31
C ALA A 54 -16.70 6.19 10.03
N LEU A 55 -16.38 5.42 8.98
CA LEU A 55 -15.00 5.18 8.54
C LEU A 55 -14.37 6.44 7.93
N ALA A 56 -15.15 7.18 7.13
CA ALA A 56 -14.67 8.37 6.44
C ALA A 56 -14.34 9.54 7.38
N VAL A 57 -14.99 9.65 8.54
CA VAL A 57 -14.82 10.79 9.47
C VAL A 57 -14.10 10.44 10.77
N ALA A 58 -13.85 9.16 11.06
CA ALA A 58 -13.20 8.73 12.29
C ALA A 58 -11.82 9.40 12.46
N GLY A 59 -11.58 9.99 13.63
CA GLY A 59 -10.33 10.71 13.95
C GLY A 59 -10.18 12.08 13.28
N LYS A 60 -11.20 12.60 12.58
CA LYS A 60 -11.17 13.90 11.90
C LYS A 60 -12.01 14.95 12.64
N LEU A 61 -11.99 16.18 12.12
CA LEU A 61 -12.86 17.29 12.52
C LEU A 61 -14.00 17.45 11.50
N SER A 62 -15.25 17.53 11.97
CA SER A 62 -16.43 17.67 11.09
C SER A 62 -16.97 19.10 11.04
N VAL A 63 -17.23 19.60 9.83
CA VAL A 63 -17.99 20.84 9.58
C VAL A 63 -19.10 20.60 8.57
N GLY A 64 -20.24 21.27 8.74
CA GLY A 64 -21.34 21.23 7.77
C GLY A 64 -21.13 22.18 6.60
N ALA A 65 -21.95 22.03 5.55
CA ALA A 65 -21.92 22.87 4.35
C ALA A 65 -23.27 23.47 3.93
N SER A 66 -24.32 23.29 4.73
CA SER A 66 -25.70 23.55 4.31
C SER A 66 -26.14 25.01 4.45
N THR A 67 -25.50 25.80 5.32
CA THR A 67 -25.94 27.15 5.65
C THR A 67 -25.09 28.23 4.98
N VAL A 68 -25.60 29.48 4.92
CA VAL A 68 -24.81 30.64 4.47
C VAL A 68 -23.56 30.84 5.34
N ALA A 69 -23.69 30.61 6.65
CA ALA A 69 -22.57 30.69 7.58
C ALA A 69 -21.54 29.59 7.33
N ASP A 70 -21.98 28.40 6.92
CA ASP A 70 -21.09 27.32 6.51
C ASP A 70 -20.31 27.69 5.26
N ARG A 71 -20.98 28.25 4.23
CA ARG A 71 -20.28 28.70 3.00
C ARG A 71 -19.20 29.74 3.26
N ALA A 72 -19.42 30.66 4.19
CA ALA A 72 -18.39 31.64 4.59
C ALA A 72 -17.20 30.95 5.29
N LEU A 73 -17.49 30.02 6.21
CA LEU A 73 -16.46 29.21 6.87
C LEU A 73 -15.66 28.36 5.88
N LEU A 74 -16.33 27.76 4.89
CA LEU A 74 -15.68 26.93 3.88
C LEU A 74 -14.69 27.72 3.03
N ARG A 75 -15.04 28.93 2.61
CA ARG A 75 -14.10 29.82 1.91
C ARG A 75 -12.90 30.16 2.77
N GLU A 76 -13.12 30.44 4.06
CA GLU A 76 -12.04 30.70 5.00
C GLU A 76 -11.15 29.46 5.20
N LEU A 77 -11.75 28.28 5.39
CA LEU A 77 -11.05 27.01 5.55
C LEU A 77 -10.18 26.71 4.33
N VAL A 78 -10.74 26.79 3.13
CA VAL A 78 -10.03 26.55 1.88
C VAL A 78 -8.88 27.55 1.71
N THR A 79 -9.12 28.82 2.00
CA THR A 79 -8.08 29.85 1.90
C THR A 79 -6.97 29.64 2.92
N LYS A 80 -7.27 29.11 4.11
CA LYS A 80 -6.30 28.98 5.21
C LYS A 80 -5.72 27.58 5.39
N ALA A 81 -6.20 26.58 4.65
CA ALA A 81 -5.64 25.24 4.71
C ALA A 81 -4.24 25.19 4.06
N ASP A 82 -3.42 24.27 4.53
CA ASP A 82 -2.12 23.96 3.95
C ASP A 82 -2.27 22.94 2.81
N VAL A 83 -3.25 22.04 2.95
CA VAL A 83 -3.63 21.03 1.97
C VAL A 83 -5.12 21.12 1.67
N LEU A 84 -5.48 21.06 0.39
CA LEU A 84 -6.84 20.79 -0.08
C LEU A 84 -6.87 19.39 -0.67
N ILE A 85 -7.82 18.56 -0.25
CA ILE A 85 -8.17 17.30 -0.92
C ILE A 85 -9.55 17.49 -1.51
N VAL A 86 -9.66 17.29 -2.81
CA VAL A 86 -10.84 17.60 -3.59
C VAL A 86 -11.21 16.39 -4.45
N SER A 87 -12.46 15.92 -4.37
CA SER A 87 -12.96 14.87 -5.26
C SER A 87 -14.41 15.07 -5.69
N ASP A 88 -14.68 14.94 -7.00
CA ASP A 88 -16.02 15.01 -7.61
C ASP A 88 -16.92 16.14 -7.07
N LEU A 89 -16.36 17.32 -6.81
CA LEU A 89 -17.13 18.44 -6.26
C LEU A 89 -18.26 18.86 -7.17
N ASP A 90 -19.35 19.32 -6.56
CA ASP A 90 -20.41 20.01 -7.27
C ASP A 90 -19.83 21.19 -8.08
N PRO A 91 -20.28 21.40 -9.34
CA PRO A 91 -19.74 22.44 -10.22
C PRO A 91 -19.80 23.85 -9.61
N GLU A 92 -20.77 24.10 -8.73
CA GLU A 92 -20.90 25.37 -8.00
C GLU A 92 -19.70 25.64 -7.08
N TRP A 93 -19.17 24.60 -6.43
CA TRP A 93 -18.04 24.71 -5.51
C TRP A 93 -16.72 24.67 -6.25
N GLN A 94 -16.66 23.92 -7.35
CA GLN A 94 -15.46 23.81 -8.17
C GLN A 94 -14.96 25.18 -8.62
N LYS A 95 -15.85 26.14 -8.92
CA LYS A 95 -15.51 27.52 -9.31
C LYS A 95 -14.86 28.36 -8.20
N ASP A 96 -15.31 28.18 -6.96
CA ASP A 96 -14.79 28.91 -5.79
C ASP A 96 -13.41 28.38 -5.33
N MET A 97 -12.97 27.19 -5.80
CA MET A 97 -11.72 26.52 -5.41
C MET A 97 -10.53 26.74 -6.37
N ILE A 98 -10.69 27.49 -7.48
CA ILE A 98 -9.78 27.43 -8.65
C ILE A 98 -8.40 28.07 -8.45
N SER A 99 -8.16 28.78 -7.36
CA SER A 99 -6.88 29.48 -7.16
C SER A 99 -6.27 29.13 -5.80
N PRO A 100 -5.72 27.91 -5.63
CA PRO A 100 -4.94 27.60 -4.44
C PRO A 100 -3.81 28.63 -4.30
N ARG A 101 -3.51 28.97 -3.05
CA ARG A 101 -2.42 29.91 -2.75
C ARG A 101 -1.09 29.34 -3.23
N ALA A 102 -0.12 30.22 -3.50
CA ALA A 102 1.19 29.82 -3.99
C ALA A 102 1.97 28.86 -3.05
N ASP A 103 1.59 28.78 -1.77
CA ASP A 103 2.17 27.90 -0.73
C ASP A 103 1.29 26.69 -0.39
N GLN A 104 0.15 26.52 -1.07
CA GLN A 104 -0.83 25.48 -0.76
C GLN A 104 -0.63 24.24 -1.64
N VAL A 105 -0.82 23.05 -1.05
CA VAL A 105 -0.92 21.79 -1.81
C VAL A 105 -2.39 21.53 -2.11
N ALA A 106 -2.77 21.40 -3.37
CA ALA A 106 -4.14 21.10 -3.79
C ALA A 106 -4.18 19.79 -4.56
N CYS A 107 -4.71 18.74 -3.94
CA CYS A 107 -4.84 17.41 -4.51
C CYS A 107 -6.25 17.18 -5.04
N HIS A 108 -6.35 16.94 -6.35
CA HIS A 108 -7.58 16.64 -7.05
C HIS A 108 -7.62 15.14 -7.37
N ILE A 109 -8.64 14.45 -6.87
CA ILE A 109 -8.86 13.03 -7.11
C ILE A 109 -10.11 12.87 -7.97
N SER A 110 -9.99 12.19 -9.10
CA SER A 110 -11.07 12.02 -10.08
C SER A 110 -11.00 10.66 -10.77
N ALA A 111 -12.01 10.30 -11.56
CA ALA A 111 -12.00 9.06 -12.34
C ALA A 111 -10.84 9.01 -13.35
N PHE A 112 -10.68 10.06 -14.17
CA PHE A 112 -9.81 10.07 -15.36
C PHE A 112 -8.82 11.25 -15.43
N GLY A 113 -8.72 12.06 -14.38
CA GLY A 113 -7.86 13.26 -14.38
C GLY A 113 -8.56 14.50 -14.92
N SER A 114 -7.82 15.62 -15.00
CA SER A 114 -8.34 16.92 -15.44
C SER A 114 -8.11 17.22 -16.93
N SER A 115 -7.45 16.31 -17.65
CA SER A 115 -7.14 16.46 -19.06
C SER A 115 -7.36 15.16 -19.83
N GLY A 116 -7.52 15.27 -21.14
CA GLY A 116 -7.80 14.12 -22.01
C GLY A 116 -9.28 13.93 -22.34
N PRO A 117 -9.63 12.88 -23.10
CA PRO A 117 -10.94 12.70 -23.69
C PRO A 117 -12.07 12.44 -22.68
N LEU A 118 -11.74 11.85 -21.53
CA LEU A 118 -12.70 11.53 -20.45
C LEU A 118 -12.58 12.49 -19.25
N ALA A 119 -11.90 13.62 -19.43
CA ALA A 119 -11.69 14.58 -18.35
C ALA A 119 -13.02 15.11 -17.81
N GLY A 120 -13.18 15.05 -16.49
CA GLY A 120 -14.41 15.49 -15.80
C GLY A 120 -15.55 14.48 -15.79
N GLU A 121 -15.42 13.33 -16.47
CA GLU A 121 -16.36 12.23 -16.31
C GLU A 121 -16.30 11.68 -14.87
N ARG A 122 -17.46 11.24 -14.37
CA ARG A 122 -17.63 10.73 -13.01
C ARG A 122 -17.98 9.26 -13.06
N ASP A 123 -16.97 8.41 -12.87
CA ASP A 123 -17.14 6.96 -12.85
C ASP A 123 -17.00 6.38 -11.44
N SER A 124 -17.78 5.33 -11.19
CA SER A 124 -17.67 4.50 -9.99
C SER A 124 -16.45 3.59 -10.07
N ASP A 125 -16.00 3.07 -8.92
CA ASP A 125 -14.89 2.11 -8.88
C ASP A 125 -15.14 0.92 -9.81
N LEU A 126 -16.37 0.41 -9.88
CA LEU A 126 -16.75 -0.71 -10.77
C LEU A 126 -16.57 -0.38 -12.25
N LEU A 127 -16.96 0.82 -12.69
CA LEU A 127 -16.76 1.25 -14.09
C LEU A 127 -15.28 1.46 -14.38
N ILE A 128 -14.50 1.98 -13.43
CA ILE A 128 -13.05 2.06 -13.56
C ILE A 128 -12.44 0.67 -13.69
N GLN A 129 -12.84 -0.31 -12.88
CA GLN A 129 -12.33 -1.67 -12.98
C GLN A 129 -12.61 -2.28 -14.37
N ALA A 130 -13.78 -2.01 -14.95
CA ALA A 130 -14.14 -2.46 -16.28
C ALA A 130 -13.25 -1.83 -17.36
N THR A 131 -13.03 -0.52 -17.28
CA THR A 131 -12.31 0.25 -18.31
C THR A 131 -10.79 0.15 -18.17
N ALA A 132 -10.26 -0.04 -16.96
CA ALA A 132 -8.83 -0.19 -16.68
C ALA A 132 -8.31 -1.62 -16.89
N GLY A 133 -9.16 -2.58 -17.29
CA GLY A 133 -8.77 -3.97 -17.55
C GLY A 133 -8.59 -4.83 -16.29
N VAL A 134 -9.03 -4.36 -15.12
CA VAL A 134 -8.99 -5.14 -13.86
C VAL A 134 -9.91 -6.35 -13.96
N MET A 135 -11.11 -6.16 -14.51
CA MET A 135 -12.07 -7.26 -14.70
C MET A 135 -11.59 -8.30 -15.72
N ASP A 136 -10.82 -7.88 -16.73
CA ASP A 136 -10.34 -8.80 -17.77
C ASP A 136 -9.34 -9.83 -17.22
N VAL A 137 -8.61 -9.50 -16.15
CA VAL A 137 -7.65 -10.39 -15.50
C VAL A 137 -8.18 -11.07 -14.23
N THR A 138 -9.45 -10.84 -13.88
CA THR A 138 -10.07 -11.31 -12.63
C THR A 138 -11.23 -12.28 -12.91
N GLY A 139 -11.23 -13.43 -12.24
CA GLY A 139 -12.27 -14.48 -12.36
C GLY A 139 -11.73 -15.79 -12.90
N MET A 140 -12.63 -16.75 -13.14
CA MET A 140 -12.27 -18.07 -13.68
C MET A 140 -11.86 -17.98 -15.16
N PRO A 141 -11.00 -18.89 -15.64
CA PRO A 141 -10.71 -19.02 -17.06
C PRO A 141 -11.99 -19.27 -17.86
N ASP A 142 -12.10 -18.67 -19.04
CA ASP A 142 -13.20 -18.83 -20.01
C ASP A 142 -14.62 -18.47 -19.50
N GLU A 143 -14.75 -17.98 -18.27
CA GLU A 143 -15.98 -17.41 -17.71
C GLU A 143 -16.06 -15.90 -17.93
N ALA A 144 -17.21 -15.31 -17.57
CA ALA A 144 -17.43 -13.88 -17.63
C ALA A 144 -16.42 -13.09 -16.76
N PRO A 145 -15.92 -11.93 -17.22
CA PRO A 145 -15.09 -11.04 -16.41
C PRO A 145 -15.76 -10.72 -15.06
N THR A 146 -14.99 -10.83 -13.98
CA THR A 146 -15.50 -10.67 -12.61
C THR A 146 -14.89 -9.42 -11.97
N PRO A 147 -15.67 -8.53 -11.34
CA PRO A 147 -15.11 -7.41 -10.61
C PRO A 147 -14.51 -7.88 -9.29
N VAL A 148 -13.51 -7.14 -8.80
CA VAL A 148 -13.03 -7.29 -7.44
C VAL A 148 -14.08 -6.69 -6.49
N GLY A 149 -14.49 -7.45 -5.48
CA GLY A 149 -15.52 -7.04 -4.51
C GLY A 149 -15.08 -5.95 -3.52
N LEU A 150 -13.83 -5.47 -3.61
CA LEU A 150 -13.29 -4.36 -2.83
C LEU A 150 -13.12 -3.13 -3.75
N PRO A 151 -13.22 -1.90 -3.22
CA PRO A 151 -13.05 -0.68 -4.01
C PRO A 151 -11.56 -0.41 -4.29
N VAL A 152 -10.93 -1.29 -5.09
CA VAL A 152 -9.48 -1.37 -5.26
C VAL A 152 -8.88 -0.14 -5.93
N SER A 153 -9.62 0.50 -6.84
CA SER A 153 -9.16 1.70 -7.54
C SER A 153 -9.22 2.91 -6.61
N GLU A 154 -10.30 3.02 -5.82
CA GLU A 154 -10.43 4.04 -4.77
C GLU A 154 -9.37 3.91 -3.67
N VAL A 155 -9.10 2.69 -3.18
CA VAL A 155 -8.06 2.45 -2.17
C VAL A 155 -6.68 2.81 -2.71
N SER A 156 -6.37 2.39 -3.94
CA SER A 156 -5.10 2.72 -4.59
C SER A 156 -4.95 4.23 -4.77
N ALA A 157 -5.97 4.90 -5.30
CA ALA A 157 -5.97 6.35 -5.49
C ALA A 157 -5.80 7.13 -4.17
N GLY A 158 -6.44 6.69 -3.08
CA GLY A 158 -6.26 7.30 -1.77
C GLY A 158 -4.84 7.18 -1.22
N LEU A 159 -4.20 6.02 -1.40
CA LEU A 159 -2.80 5.79 -1.01
C LEU A 159 -1.83 6.64 -1.85
N TYR A 160 -2.03 6.70 -3.17
CA TYR A 160 -1.24 7.56 -4.06
C TYR A 160 -1.42 9.04 -3.73
N ALA A 161 -2.65 9.49 -3.45
CA ALA A 161 -2.93 10.87 -3.06
C ALA A 161 -2.24 11.26 -1.76
N ALA A 162 -2.32 10.43 -0.71
CA ALA A 162 -1.62 10.69 0.55
C ALA A 162 -0.09 10.77 0.35
N SER A 163 0.47 9.85 -0.46
CA SER A 163 1.90 9.83 -0.78
C SER A 163 2.33 11.08 -1.56
N ALA A 164 1.57 11.47 -2.58
CA ALA A 164 1.86 12.66 -3.37
C ALA A 164 1.71 13.96 -2.56
N ILE A 165 0.71 14.05 -1.67
CA ILE A 165 0.54 15.19 -0.76
C ILE A 165 1.74 15.33 0.18
N THR A 166 2.21 14.23 0.78
CA THR A 166 3.37 14.29 1.69
C THR A 166 4.65 14.68 0.96
N ALA A 167 4.86 14.19 -0.27
CA ALA A 167 5.96 14.64 -1.12
C ALA A 167 5.84 16.13 -1.47
N ALA A 168 4.64 16.60 -1.81
CA ALA A 168 4.40 18.01 -2.12
C ALA A 168 4.61 18.95 -0.92
N LEU A 169 4.19 18.54 0.27
CA LEU A 169 4.49 19.24 1.52
C LEU A 169 6.00 19.32 1.75
N ARG A 170 6.72 18.21 1.53
CA ARG A 170 8.18 18.17 1.67
C ARG A 170 8.85 19.12 0.69
N TYR A 171 8.39 19.20 -0.56
CA TYR A 171 8.89 20.12 -1.59
C TYR A 171 8.64 21.58 -1.23
N ARG A 172 7.43 21.89 -0.75
CA ARG A 172 7.07 23.21 -0.23
C ARG A 172 8.00 23.65 0.90
N ASP A 173 8.26 22.76 1.86
CA ASP A 173 9.01 23.08 3.08
C ASP A 173 10.50 23.37 2.82
N VAL A 174 11.04 22.91 1.68
CA VAL A 174 12.37 23.31 1.16
C VAL A 174 12.33 24.41 0.12
N GLY A 175 11.27 25.21 0.09
CA GLY A 175 11.19 26.44 -0.69
C GLY A 175 10.64 26.28 -2.11
N GLY A 176 10.20 25.08 -2.51
CA GLY A 176 9.60 24.84 -3.82
C GLY A 176 8.20 25.44 -4.02
N GLY A 177 7.57 25.92 -2.95
CA GLY A 177 6.20 26.42 -2.97
C GLY A 177 5.15 25.31 -2.95
N GLY A 178 3.88 25.71 -2.99
CA GLY A 178 2.73 24.82 -3.10
C GLY A 178 2.65 24.15 -4.47
N GLN A 179 1.80 23.13 -4.59
CA GLN A 179 1.66 22.33 -5.80
C GLN A 179 0.21 21.94 -6.05
N ARG A 180 -0.16 21.82 -7.33
CA ARG A 180 -1.37 21.10 -7.75
C ARG A 180 -0.99 19.65 -8.00
N VAL A 181 -1.67 18.75 -7.33
CA VAL A 181 -1.49 17.29 -7.42
C VAL A 181 -2.75 16.72 -8.04
N GLU A 182 -2.57 15.83 -9.01
CA GLU A 182 -3.68 15.12 -9.66
C GLU A 182 -3.50 13.62 -9.48
N VAL A 183 -4.58 12.94 -9.12
CA VAL A 183 -4.64 11.49 -9.01
C VAL A 183 -5.91 11.02 -9.72
N SER A 184 -5.76 10.14 -10.70
CA SER A 184 -6.90 9.49 -11.35
C SER A 184 -7.06 8.06 -10.86
N LEU A 185 -8.31 7.62 -10.66
CA LEU A 185 -8.60 6.22 -10.34
C LEU A 185 -8.14 5.30 -11.47
N TYR A 186 -8.32 5.73 -12.72
CA TYR A 186 -7.91 4.98 -13.90
C TYR A 186 -6.41 4.68 -13.91
N ASP A 187 -5.55 5.70 -13.75
CA ASP A 187 -4.10 5.50 -13.73
C ASP A 187 -3.67 4.62 -12.56
N CYS A 188 -4.32 4.79 -11.40
CA CYS A 188 -4.05 3.98 -10.23
C CYS A 188 -4.44 2.51 -10.45
N ALA A 189 -5.59 2.24 -11.09
CA ALA A 189 -6.07 0.90 -11.40
C ALA A 189 -5.17 0.21 -12.44
N VAL A 190 -4.76 0.91 -13.49
CA VAL A 190 -3.81 0.40 -14.49
C VAL A 190 -2.48 0.07 -13.82
N ASN A 191 -1.93 1.00 -13.02
CA ASN A 191 -0.64 0.78 -12.36
C ASN A 191 -0.71 -0.30 -11.25
N ALA A 192 -1.89 -0.60 -10.70
CA ALA A 192 -2.09 -1.70 -9.75
C ALA A 192 -1.92 -3.09 -10.39
N GLN A 193 -1.95 -3.21 -11.72
CA GLN A 193 -1.78 -4.46 -12.46
C GLN A 193 -0.30 -4.88 -12.59
N ALA A 194 0.48 -4.77 -11.50
CA ALA A 194 1.93 -5.00 -11.47
C ALA A 194 2.36 -6.41 -11.91
N THR A 195 1.44 -7.39 -11.86
CA THR A 195 1.65 -8.75 -12.37
C THR A 195 1.35 -8.88 -13.87
N PHE A 196 0.34 -8.17 -14.37
CA PHE A 196 -0.17 -8.35 -15.72
C PHE A 196 0.44 -7.38 -16.74
N LEU A 197 0.77 -6.15 -16.32
CA LEU A 197 1.50 -5.20 -17.16
C LEU A 197 2.85 -5.77 -17.64
N PRO A 198 3.65 -6.46 -16.80
CA PRO A 198 4.85 -7.10 -17.29
C PRO A 198 4.60 -8.14 -18.38
N SER A 199 3.52 -8.91 -18.25
CA SER A 199 3.12 -9.88 -19.27
C SER A 199 2.78 -9.18 -20.58
N TYR A 200 1.94 -8.15 -20.52
CA TYR A 200 1.57 -7.36 -21.69
C TYR A 200 2.76 -6.70 -22.38
N PHE A 201 3.60 -5.98 -21.62
CA PHE A 201 4.78 -5.30 -22.16
C PHE A 201 5.89 -6.25 -22.62
N SER A 202 5.87 -7.51 -22.19
CA SER A 202 6.71 -8.58 -22.74
C SER A 202 6.21 -9.16 -24.07
N GLY A 203 5.02 -8.72 -24.55
CA GLY A 203 4.40 -9.19 -25.78
C GLY A 203 3.48 -10.40 -25.59
N LYS A 204 3.15 -10.76 -24.34
CA LYS A 204 2.19 -11.81 -24.03
C LYS A 204 0.83 -11.21 -23.68
N THR A 205 -0.24 -11.95 -23.92
CA THR A 205 -1.59 -11.54 -23.50
C THR A 205 -1.88 -12.10 -22.11
N PRO A 206 -2.12 -11.27 -21.09
CA PRO A 206 -2.64 -11.71 -19.80
C PRO A 206 -3.97 -12.46 -19.96
N LYS A 207 -4.24 -13.42 -19.06
CA LYS A 207 -5.50 -14.16 -19.04
C LYS A 207 -5.97 -14.35 -17.60
N ARG A 208 -7.29 -14.50 -17.42
CA ARG A 208 -7.89 -14.98 -16.17
C ARG A 208 -7.38 -16.38 -15.85
N ALA A 209 -7.01 -16.59 -14.59
CA ALA A 209 -6.42 -17.84 -14.12
C ALA A 209 -7.16 -18.41 -12.90
N GLY A 210 -8.31 -17.84 -12.52
CA GLY A 210 -8.98 -18.18 -11.27
C GLY A 210 -8.07 -17.89 -10.08
N ASN A 211 -7.84 -18.92 -9.26
CA ASN A 211 -7.01 -18.83 -8.06
C ASN A 211 -5.49 -18.97 -8.33
N ARG A 212 -5.08 -19.33 -9.56
CA ARG A 212 -3.66 -19.53 -9.90
C ARG A 212 -2.94 -18.19 -10.02
N HIS A 213 -1.72 -18.12 -9.49
CA HIS A 213 -0.84 -16.98 -9.76
C HIS A 213 -0.34 -16.99 -11.20
N ALA A 214 -0.39 -15.84 -11.88
CA ALA A 214 -0.09 -15.76 -13.32
C ALA A 214 1.38 -16.04 -13.70
N MET A 215 2.32 -15.96 -12.75
CA MET A 215 3.77 -16.08 -13.00
C MET A 215 4.45 -17.20 -12.19
N CYS A 216 3.74 -17.93 -11.33
CA CYS A 216 4.35 -18.92 -10.43
C CYS A 216 3.49 -20.18 -10.30
N ALA A 217 4.13 -21.35 -10.23
CA ALA A 217 3.47 -22.63 -9.99
C ALA A 217 4.37 -23.58 -9.15
N PRO A 218 3.80 -24.30 -8.16
CA PRO A 218 2.43 -24.17 -7.64
C PRO A 218 2.22 -22.88 -6.85
N TRP A 219 1.12 -22.18 -7.14
CA TRP A 219 0.63 -21.04 -6.37
C TRP A 219 -0.88 -20.94 -6.58
N ASN A 220 -1.65 -21.62 -5.72
CA ASN A 220 -3.08 -21.83 -5.90
C ASN A 220 -3.77 -22.15 -4.57
N CYS A 221 -5.11 -22.09 -4.56
CA CYS A 221 -5.97 -22.53 -3.48
C CYS A 221 -6.30 -24.03 -3.63
N TYR A 222 -6.11 -24.80 -2.57
CA TYR A 222 -6.36 -26.24 -2.51
C TYR A 222 -7.31 -26.57 -1.37
N GLN A 223 -8.11 -27.62 -1.53
CA GLN A 223 -9.07 -28.06 -0.52
C GLN A 223 -8.41 -29.08 0.41
N ALA A 224 -8.21 -28.74 1.68
CA ALA A 224 -7.86 -29.70 2.73
C ALA A 224 -9.12 -30.42 3.24
N LYS A 225 -8.98 -31.39 4.15
CA LYS A 225 -10.11 -32.16 4.72
C LYS A 225 -11.20 -31.30 5.36
N ASP A 226 -10.82 -30.15 5.91
CA ASP A 226 -11.66 -29.32 6.77
C ASP A 226 -11.86 -27.89 6.24
N ARG A 227 -10.94 -27.35 5.42
CA ARG A 227 -11.06 -26.00 4.80
C ARG A 227 -10.09 -25.78 3.64
N TRP A 228 -10.24 -24.66 2.96
CA TRP A 228 -9.32 -24.19 1.92
C TRP A 228 -8.00 -23.66 2.49
N ILE A 229 -6.91 -23.93 1.76
CA ILE A 229 -5.56 -23.44 2.02
C ILE A 229 -4.94 -22.88 0.72
N LEU A 230 -4.34 -21.71 0.81
CA LEU A 230 -3.45 -21.19 -0.23
C LEU A 230 -2.04 -21.75 0.01
N VAL A 231 -1.40 -22.28 -1.04
CA VAL A 231 0.00 -22.74 -1.00
C VAL A 231 0.79 -22.02 -2.08
N CYS A 232 1.94 -21.44 -1.72
CA CYS A 232 2.75 -20.62 -2.62
C CYS A 232 4.19 -21.15 -2.75
N SER A 233 4.62 -21.38 -3.98
CA SER A 233 6.01 -21.67 -4.35
C SER A 233 6.43 -20.78 -5.53
N ALA A 234 7.44 -19.94 -5.30
CA ALA A 234 7.88 -18.90 -6.22
C ALA A 234 9.31 -19.12 -6.73
N THR A 235 9.97 -20.19 -6.31
CA THR A 235 11.37 -20.51 -6.64
C THR A 235 11.56 -22.01 -6.80
N ASN A 236 12.62 -22.43 -7.50
CA ASN A 236 12.95 -23.85 -7.64
C ASN A 236 13.32 -24.49 -6.28
N ASP A 237 14.04 -23.78 -5.40
CA ASP A 237 14.36 -24.28 -4.06
C ASP A 237 13.11 -24.51 -3.20
N GLN A 238 12.06 -23.70 -3.39
CA GLN A 238 10.77 -23.92 -2.73
C GLN A 238 10.03 -25.12 -3.35
N TRP A 239 10.09 -25.30 -4.67
CA TRP A 239 9.53 -26.47 -5.35
C TRP A 239 10.17 -27.77 -4.86
N LEU A 240 11.49 -27.86 -4.79
CA LEU A 240 12.19 -29.06 -4.33
C LEU A 240 11.83 -29.42 -2.87
N ARG A 241 11.77 -28.42 -1.99
CA ARG A 241 11.31 -28.60 -0.61
C ARG A 241 9.85 -29.04 -0.53
N LEU A 242 8.98 -28.52 -1.41
CA LEU A 242 7.59 -28.96 -1.49
C LEU A 242 7.51 -30.43 -1.95
N CYS A 243 8.28 -30.84 -2.96
CA CYS A 243 8.36 -32.23 -3.38
C CYS A 243 8.83 -33.16 -2.24
N GLU A 244 9.79 -32.72 -1.43
CA GLU A 244 10.25 -33.45 -0.24
C GLU A 244 9.11 -33.62 0.79
N VAL A 245 8.41 -32.53 1.13
CA VAL A 245 7.24 -32.55 2.03
C VAL A 245 6.12 -33.44 1.48
N MET A 246 5.93 -33.44 0.16
CA MET A 246 4.95 -34.29 -0.51
C MET A 246 5.39 -35.74 -0.69
N GLN A 247 6.65 -36.05 -0.40
CA GLN A 247 7.28 -37.35 -0.66
C GLN A 247 7.17 -37.76 -2.14
N ARG A 248 7.40 -36.80 -3.04
CA ARG A 248 7.36 -36.96 -4.50
C ARG A 248 8.72 -36.68 -5.14
N PRO A 249 9.74 -37.53 -4.90
CA PRO A 249 11.07 -37.35 -5.50
C PRO A 249 11.04 -37.44 -7.04
N ASP A 250 10.06 -38.16 -7.59
CA ASP A 250 9.81 -38.23 -9.02
C ASP A 250 9.55 -36.83 -9.61
N LEU A 251 8.72 -36.01 -8.96
CA LEU A 251 8.45 -34.63 -9.40
C LEU A 251 9.64 -33.69 -9.20
N ALA A 252 10.47 -33.93 -8.18
CA ALA A 252 11.68 -33.14 -7.94
C ALA A 252 12.73 -33.34 -9.04
N THR A 253 12.80 -34.55 -9.59
CA THR A 253 13.79 -34.93 -10.61
C THR A 253 13.28 -34.86 -12.05
N ASP A 254 11.97 -34.64 -12.26
CA ASP A 254 11.39 -34.53 -13.60
C ASP A 254 11.97 -33.32 -14.34
N PRO A 255 12.70 -33.51 -15.46
CA PRO A 255 13.23 -32.42 -16.26
C PRO A 255 12.14 -31.46 -16.75
N ALA A 256 10.92 -31.96 -16.97
CA ALA A 256 9.76 -31.19 -17.41
C ALA A 256 9.10 -30.36 -16.29
N LEU A 257 9.60 -30.40 -15.06
CA LEU A 257 9.17 -29.56 -13.92
C LEU A 257 10.33 -28.80 -13.26
N SER A 258 11.50 -28.82 -13.91
CA SER A 258 12.76 -28.32 -13.34
C SER A 258 12.80 -26.80 -13.18
N THR A 259 12.13 -26.04 -14.05
CA THR A 259 12.02 -24.58 -13.94
C THR A 259 10.62 -24.11 -13.61
N LEU A 260 10.51 -22.87 -13.13
CA LEU A 260 9.21 -22.23 -12.88
C LEU A 260 8.36 -22.12 -14.15
N ALA A 261 9.00 -21.89 -15.31
CA ALA A 261 8.32 -21.85 -16.60
C ALA A 261 7.76 -23.22 -17.00
N ASP A 262 8.51 -24.30 -16.74
CA ASP A 262 8.04 -25.66 -17.05
C ASP A 262 6.85 -26.05 -16.17
N ARG A 263 6.90 -25.70 -14.87
CA ARG A 263 5.78 -25.92 -13.94
C ARG A 263 4.54 -25.12 -14.31
N LEU A 264 4.69 -23.91 -14.84
CA LEU A 264 3.56 -23.13 -15.38
C LEU A 264 2.96 -23.82 -16.61
N ALA A 265 3.80 -24.34 -17.52
CA ALA A 265 3.35 -25.06 -18.71
C ALA A 265 2.61 -26.37 -18.35
N LYS A 266 2.92 -26.96 -17.19
CA LYS A 266 2.29 -28.17 -16.64
C LYS A 266 1.49 -27.90 -15.36
N CYS A 267 0.89 -26.72 -15.24
CA CYS A 267 0.25 -26.30 -13.98
C CYS A 267 -0.87 -27.25 -13.52
N ASP A 268 -1.61 -27.87 -14.44
CA ASP A 268 -2.64 -28.86 -14.11
C ASP A 268 -2.05 -30.11 -13.44
N GLU A 269 -0.95 -30.66 -13.96
CA GLU A 269 -0.25 -31.82 -13.38
C GLU A 269 0.31 -31.49 -11.98
N VAL A 270 0.91 -30.29 -11.86
CA VAL A 270 1.44 -29.79 -10.58
C VAL A 270 0.32 -29.61 -9.56
N ASP A 271 -0.81 -29.02 -9.95
CA ASP A 271 -1.95 -28.80 -9.07
C ASP A 271 -2.59 -30.10 -8.59
N VAL A 272 -2.70 -31.12 -9.44
CA VAL A 272 -3.17 -32.45 -9.03
C VAL A 272 -2.28 -33.02 -7.92
N ALA A 273 -0.95 -32.98 -8.10
CA ALA A 273 -0.03 -33.51 -7.10
C ALA A 273 -0.12 -32.77 -5.75
N VAL A 274 -0.24 -31.44 -5.78
CA VAL A 274 -0.38 -30.64 -4.55
C VAL A 274 -1.75 -30.87 -3.91
N GLN A 275 -2.83 -30.93 -4.69
CA GLN A 275 -4.18 -31.20 -4.21
C GLN A 275 -4.30 -32.59 -3.59
N ASP A 276 -3.68 -33.62 -4.16
CA ASP A 276 -3.68 -34.97 -3.59
C ASP A 276 -3.03 -34.98 -2.19
N TRP A 277 -1.91 -34.27 -2.04
CA TRP A 277 -1.21 -34.18 -0.76
C TRP A 277 -2.00 -33.33 0.26
N VAL A 278 -2.53 -32.18 -0.15
CA VAL A 278 -3.32 -31.28 0.71
C VAL A 278 -4.64 -31.96 1.14
N GLY A 279 -5.37 -32.55 0.19
CA GLY A 279 -6.68 -33.17 0.43
C GLY A 279 -6.63 -34.39 1.36
N ALA A 280 -5.47 -35.03 1.48
CA ALA A 280 -5.24 -36.13 2.43
C ALA A 280 -5.04 -35.67 3.88
N ARG A 281 -4.97 -34.35 4.16
CA ARG A 281 -4.60 -33.76 5.45
C ARG A 281 -5.61 -32.70 5.88
N THR A 282 -5.64 -32.43 7.18
CA THR A 282 -6.31 -31.24 7.74
C THR A 282 -5.49 -29.99 7.46
N PHE A 283 -6.11 -28.83 7.56
CA PHE A 283 -5.43 -27.54 7.44
C PHE A 283 -4.25 -27.41 8.41
N ALA A 284 -4.44 -27.81 9.67
CA ALA A 284 -3.39 -27.72 10.70
C ALA A 284 -2.16 -28.56 10.32
N GLU A 285 -2.37 -29.81 9.90
CA GLU A 285 -1.29 -30.69 9.42
C GLU A 285 -0.57 -30.12 8.19
N CYS A 286 -1.31 -29.49 7.26
CA CYS A 286 -0.72 -28.82 6.10
C CYS A 286 0.17 -27.64 6.52
N VAL A 287 -0.36 -26.75 7.37
CA VAL A 287 0.36 -25.56 7.84
C VAL A 287 1.61 -25.93 8.62
N ASP A 288 1.55 -26.93 9.48
CA ASP A 288 2.70 -27.38 10.26
C ASP A 288 3.79 -27.94 9.33
N ALA A 289 3.43 -28.82 8.40
CA ALA A 289 4.40 -29.43 7.48
C ALA A 289 5.03 -28.41 6.53
N LEU A 290 4.22 -27.55 5.89
CA LEU A 290 4.70 -26.51 4.97
C LEU A 290 5.50 -25.42 5.72
N GLY A 291 5.02 -25.01 6.89
CA GLY A 291 5.67 -24.01 7.74
C GLY A 291 7.06 -24.46 8.19
N ASN A 292 7.20 -25.73 8.62
CA ASN A 292 8.49 -26.33 9.00
C ASN A 292 9.48 -26.39 7.83
N ALA A 293 8.99 -26.58 6.60
CA ALA A 293 9.81 -26.50 5.38
C ALA A 293 10.10 -25.06 4.91
N GLY A 294 9.57 -24.05 5.60
CA GLY A 294 9.72 -22.64 5.23
C GLY A 294 8.97 -22.27 3.93
N LEU A 295 7.85 -22.94 3.66
CA LEU A 295 6.96 -22.68 2.54
C LEU A 295 5.78 -21.81 3.00
N ALA A 296 5.41 -20.83 2.17
CA ALA A 296 4.34 -19.90 2.50
C ALA A 296 2.98 -20.54 2.24
N CYS A 297 2.10 -20.53 3.24
CA CYS A 297 0.73 -21.00 3.14
C CYS A 297 -0.21 -20.28 4.12
N GLY A 298 -1.50 -20.22 3.77
CA GLY A 298 -2.51 -19.47 4.50
C GLY A 298 -3.91 -20.08 4.42
N PRO A 299 -4.74 -19.94 5.46
CA PRO A 299 -6.16 -20.29 5.35
C PRO A 299 -6.85 -19.33 4.40
N ILE A 300 -7.91 -19.75 3.71
CA ILE A 300 -8.92 -18.81 3.20
C ILE A 300 -9.84 -18.46 4.38
N VAL A 301 -9.83 -17.20 4.83
CA VAL A 301 -10.51 -16.73 6.03
C VAL A 301 -11.87 -16.12 5.68
N PRO A 302 -12.97 -16.60 6.30
CA PRO A 302 -14.25 -15.95 6.14
C PRO A 302 -14.27 -14.60 6.90
N VAL A 303 -14.95 -13.60 6.34
CA VAL A 303 -14.93 -12.22 6.84
C VAL A 303 -15.41 -12.10 8.30
N ASP A 304 -16.39 -12.92 8.69
CA ASP A 304 -16.94 -12.94 10.05
C ASP A 304 -15.95 -13.44 11.12
N ALA A 305 -14.92 -14.20 10.72
CA ALA A 305 -13.84 -14.65 11.60
C ALA A 305 -12.77 -13.58 11.87
N LEU A 306 -12.74 -12.46 11.13
CA LEU A 306 -11.73 -11.41 11.33
C LEU A 306 -11.84 -10.73 12.70
N ALA A 307 -13.05 -10.65 13.26
CA ALA A 307 -13.27 -10.01 14.56
C ALA A 307 -12.56 -10.72 15.73
N SER A 308 -12.26 -12.02 15.58
CA SER A 308 -11.59 -12.84 16.59
C SER A 308 -10.17 -13.26 16.16
N GLU A 309 -9.63 -12.68 15.09
CA GLU A 309 -8.31 -13.05 14.57
C GLU A 309 -7.18 -12.64 15.56
N PRO A 310 -6.34 -13.59 16.00
CA PRO A 310 -5.34 -13.33 17.05
C PRO A 310 -4.36 -12.19 16.76
N ASN A 311 -3.92 -12.02 15.51
CA ASN A 311 -2.97 -10.97 15.16
C ASN A 311 -3.62 -9.59 15.09
N LEU A 312 -4.86 -9.47 14.61
CA LEU A 312 -5.65 -8.23 14.66
C LEU A 312 -5.94 -7.81 16.10
N ALA A 313 -6.27 -8.77 16.97
CA ALA A 313 -6.43 -8.52 18.41
C ALA A 313 -5.12 -8.09 19.07
N HIS A 314 -4.01 -8.80 18.80
CA HIS A 314 -2.69 -8.46 19.33
C HIS A 314 -2.21 -7.06 18.92
N ARG A 315 -2.61 -6.62 17.72
CA ARG A 315 -2.26 -5.30 17.17
C ARG A 315 -3.29 -4.22 17.46
N GLU A 316 -4.36 -4.54 18.20
CA GLU A 316 -5.48 -3.65 18.48
C GLU A 316 -6.04 -3.00 17.20
N PHE A 317 -6.05 -3.75 16.09
CA PHE A 317 -6.34 -3.22 14.78
C PHE A 317 -7.83 -2.92 14.59
N VAL A 318 -8.72 -3.63 15.28
CA VAL A 318 -10.16 -3.34 15.27
C VAL A 318 -10.51 -2.60 16.54
N ARG A 319 -10.98 -1.36 16.42
CA ARG A 319 -11.32 -0.48 17.53
C ARG A 319 -12.82 -0.37 17.68
N SER A 320 -13.33 -0.48 18.90
CA SER A 320 -14.73 -0.17 19.20
C SER A 320 -14.85 1.32 19.55
N LEU A 321 -15.55 2.08 18.71
CA LEU A 321 -15.90 3.49 18.91
C LEU A 321 -17.42 3.62 19.06
N THR A 322 -17.91 4.82 19.34
CA THR A 322 -19.34 5.11 19.48
C THR A 322 -19.86 5.84 18.24
N ASP A 323 -20.97 5.37 17.67
CA ASP A 323 -21.66 6.00 16.55
C ASP A 323 -22.56 7.18 16.98
N LEU A 324 -23.34 7.72 16.04
CA LEU A 324 -24.23 8.87 16.27
C LEU A 324 -25.39 8.58 17.24
N ASP A 325 -25.81 7.32 17.32
CA ASP A 325 -26.91 6.85 18.17
C ASP A 325 -26.40 6.36 19.55
N GLY A 326 -25.10 6.48 19.81
CA GLY A 326 -24.50 6.00 21.06
C GLY A 326 -24.18 4.50 21.06
N LYS A 327 -24.26 3.81 19.92
CA LYS A 327 -23.99 2.37 19.81
C LYS A 327 -22.52 2.10 19.46
N PRO A 328 -21.98 0.94 19.88
CA PRO A 328 -20.63 0.55 19.49
C PRO A 328 -20.54 0.25 17.99
N VAL A 329 -19.50 0.77 17.35
CA VAL A 329 -19.15 0.52 15.95
C VAL A 329 -17.66 0.17 15.84
N SER A 330 -17.34 -0.82 15.02
CA SER A 330 -15.96 -1.27 14.79
C SER A 330 -15.29 -0.45 13.68
N ILE A 331 -14.13 0.11 13.97
CA ILE A 331 -13.33 0.93 13.05
C ILE A 331 -11.91 0.38 12.98
N PRO A 332 -11.35 0.16 11.78
CA PRO A 332 -9.94 -0.20 11.62
C PRO A 332 -8.99 0.90 12.15
N ALA A 333 -7.91 0.48 12.80
CA ALA A 333 -6.82 1.32 13.25
C ALA A 333 -5.88 1.69 12.10
N SER A 334 -4.80 2.42 12.40
CA SER A 334 -3.78 2.73 11.39
C SER A 334 -3.05 1.45 10.93
N PRO A 335 -2.85 1.25 9.62
CA PRO A 335 -2.13 0.08 9.10
C PRO A 335 -0.61 0.18 9.27
N PHE A 336 -0.08 1.36 9.60
CA PHE A 336 1.34 1.57 9.85
C PHE A 336 1.60 1.91 11.32
N HIS A 337 2.81 1.58 11.78
CA HIS A 337 3.32 1.99 13.08
C HIS A 337 4.69 2.61 12.87
N ALA A 338 4.94 3.76 13.48
CA ALA A 338 6.25 4.40 13.47
C ALA A 338 6.73 4.66 14.90
N THR A 339 8.04 4.84 15.08
CA THR A 339 8.62 5.25 16.37
C THR A 339 9.57 6.42 16.11
N PRO A 340 9.60 7.45 16.98
CA PRO A 340 8.87 7.56 18.25
C PRO A 340 7.39 7.96 18.12
N SER A 341 6.89 8.37 16.94
CA SER A 341 5.48 8.71 16.75
C SER A 341 4.69 7.52 16.21
N LEU A 342 3.81 6.91 17.02
CA LEU A 342 3.06 5.69 16.67
C LEU A 342 2.01 5.84 15.56
N GLY A 343 1.86 7.04 14.99
CA GLY A 343 0.64 7.42 14.27
C GLY A 343 -0.52 7.62 15.25
N GLN A 344 -1.52 8.41 14.86
CA GLN A 344 -2.74 8.63 15.63
C GLN A 344 -3.80 7.63 15.19
N THR A 345 -4.15 6.69 16.05
CA THR A 345 -5.30 5.81 15.81
C THR A 345 -6.60 6.58 16.04
N PRO A 346 -7.63 6.42 15.18
CA PRO A 346 -8.92 7.06 15.40
C PRO A 346 -9.50 6.71 16.78
N ASN A 347 -9.94 7.72 17.52
CA ASN A 347 -10.48 7.58 18.89
C ASN A 347 -11.92 8.08 19.05
N ARG A 348 -12.51 8.69 18.01
CA ARG A 348 -13.88 9.20 18.00
C ARG A 348 -14.44 9.27 16.58
N ILE A 349 -15.77 9.34 16.49
CA ILE A 349 -16.52 9.64 15.28
C ILE A 349 -17.31 10.93 15.56
N PRO A 350 -16.97 12.09 14.96
CA PRO A 350 -17.70 13.32 15.21
C PRO A 350 -19.13 13.26 14.65
N LYS A 351 -20.07 13.94 15.31
CA LYS A 351 -21.38 14.25 14.76
C LYS A 351 -21.26 15.23 13.60
N PRO A 352 -22.21 15.23 12.64
CA PRO A 352 -22.19 16.21 11.55
C PRO A 352 -22.10 17.64 12.08
N GLY A 353 -21.06 18.37 11.69
CA GLY A 353 -20.82 19.75 12.10
C GLY A 353 -20.34 19.95 13.54
N GLU A 354 -20.06 18.88 14.30
CA GLU A 354 -19.69 18.94 15.72
C GLU A 354 -18.55 19.93 16.00
N ASP A 355 -17.56 19.97 15.11
CA ASP A 355 -16.32 20.71 15.32
C ASP A 355 -16.34 22.13 14.74
N THR A 356 -17.48 22.60 14.21
CA THR A 356 -17.61 23.91 13.54
C THR A 356 -17.04 25.06 14.37
N ALA A 357 -17.33 25.11 15.67
CA ALA A 357 -16.82 26.16 16.56
C ALA A 357 -15.30 26.04 16.79
N SER A 358 -14.80 24.82 17.00
CA SER A 358 -13.37 24.52 17.20
C SER A 358 -12.54 24.86 15.95
N VAL A 359 -13.06 24.52 14.77
CA VAL A 359 -12.43 24.85 13.48
C VAL A 359 -12.36 26.37 13.28
N LYS A 360 -13.43 27.12 13.59
CA LYS A 360 -13.42 28.60 13.53
C LYS A 360 -12.31 29.20 14.40
N ASP A 361 -12.12 28.68 15.62
CA ASP A 361 -11.05 29.15 16.51
C ASP A 361 -9.64 28.81 15.97
N LYS A 362 -9.44 27.56 15.52
CA LYS A 362 -8.20 27.11 14.87
C LYS A 362 -7.84 27.94 13.63
N LEU A 363 -8.83 28.41 12.86
CA LEU A 363 -8.63 29.25 11.68
C LEU A 363 -8.23 30.69 12.03
N ARG A 364 -8.66 31.22 13.18
CA ARG A 364 -8.25 32.54 13.67
C ARG A 364 -6.78 32.55 14.09
N ASN A 365 -6.32 31.48 14.74
CA ASN A 365 -4.98 31.37 15.32
C ASN A 365 -3.92 30.79 14.36
N ARG A 366 -4.09 30.95 13.04
CA ARG A 366 -3.14 30.40 12.05
C ARG A 366 -1.83 31.17 12.07
N HIS A 367 -0.74 30.44 12.29
CA HIS A 367 0.61 30.91 12.00
C HIS A 367 0.97 30.51 10.57
N ALA A 368 1.54 31.43 9.78
CA ALA A 368 2.04 31.09 8.45
C ALA A 368 3.15 30.03 8.59
N PRO A 369 3.21 29.02 7.71
CA PRO A 369 4.30 28.05 7.73
C PRO A 369 5.64 28.78 7.61
N GLN A 370 6.56 28.56 8.55
CA GLN A 370 7.93 29.03 8.42
C GLN A 370 8.66 28.07 7.47
N GLY A 371 8.58 28.34 6.16
CA GLY A 371 9.40 27.63 5.19
C GLY A 371 10.88 27.92 5.43
N SER A 372 11.72 26.89 5.42
CA SER A 372 13.16 27.08 5.37
C SER A 372 13.52 27.66 4.02
N LYS A 373 14.01 28.91 3.98
CA LYS A 373 14.56 29.50 2.76
C LYS A 373 15.90 28.82 2.46
N THR A 374 15.86 27.73 1.70
CA THR A 374 17.06 27.17 1.07
C THR A 374 17.51 28.13 -0.04
N ALA A 375 18.83 28.24 -0.25
CA ALA A 375 19.39 29.12 -1.28
C ALA A 375 19.12 28.59 -2.70
N GLN A 376 18.79 27.30 -2.83
CA GLN A 376 18.52 26.63 -4.09
C GLN A 376 17.31 25.70 -3.94
N ILE A 377 16.30 25.91 -4.78
CA ILE A 377 15.10 25.07 -4.84
C ILE A 377 15.50 23.74 -5.48
N PRO A 378 15.25 22.58 -4.83
CA PRO A 378 15.56 21.29 -5.41
C PRO A 378 14.67 21.00 -6.64
N ALA A 379 15.15 20.18 -7.58
CA ALA A 379 14.40 19.82 -8.77
C ALA A 379 13.23 18.85 -8.49
N ALA A 380 13.29 18.12 -7.37
CA ALA A 380 12.30 17.12 -6.99
C ALA A 380 12.15 17.03 -5.46
N PRO A 381 11.01 16.53 -4.93
CA PRO A 381 10.75 16.48 -3.49
C PRO A 381 11.79 15.75 -2.64
N LEU A 382 12.39 14.69 -3.18
CA LEU A 382 13.39 13.86 -2.49
C LEU A 382 14.80 14.02 -3.07
N ALA A 383 15.07 15.08 -3.84
CA ALA A 383 16.40 15.34 -4.35
C ALA A 383 17.44 15.43 -3.21
N GLY A 384 18.52 14.66 -3.34
CA GLY A 384 19.59 14.57 -2.34
C GLY A 384 19.31 13.60 -1.18
N ILE A 385 18.19 12.88 -1.21
CA ILE A 385 17.89 11.79 -0.25
C ILE A 385 18.46 10.48 -0.78
N ARG A 386 19.20 9.76 0.07
CA ARG A 386 19.76 8.44 -0.24
C ARG A 386 18.97 7.32 0.39
N VAL A 387 18.51 6.39 -0.44
CA VAL A 387 17.70 5.24 -0.04
C VAL A 387 18.49 3.97 -0.32
N LEU A 388 18.62 3.12 0.71
CA LEU A 388 19.03 1.74 0.53
C LEU A 388 17.80 0.84 0.51
N GLU A 389 17.80 -0.15 -0.38
CA GLU A 389 16.72 -1.13 -0.49
C GLU A 389 17.28 -2.56 -0.38
N ILE A 390 16.76 -3.37 0.54
CA ILE A 390 16.83 -4.84 0.48
C ILE A 390 15.40 -5.35 0.27
N GLY A 391 14.96 -5.32 -0.98
CA GLY A 391 13.60 -5.68 -1.37
C GLY A 391 13.56 -6.91 -2.27
N GLN A 392 12.55 -7.74 -2.06
CA GLN A 392 12.19 -8.85 -2.95
C GLN A 392 10.76 -8.68 -3.45
N TYR A 393 10.50 -9.14 -4.67
CA TYR A 393 9.18 -9.22 -5.29
C TYR A 393 8.54 -7.83 -5.47
N THR A 394 7.42 -7.56 -4.81
CA THR A 394 6.58 -6.39 -5.12
C THR A 394 6.78 -5.23 -4.15
N THR A 395 6.58 -5.44 -2.84
CA THR A 395 6.25 -4.34 -1.92
C THR A 395 7.39 -3.35 -1.63
N ALA A 396 8.56 -3.84 -1.19
CA ALA A 396 9.73 -2.97 -0.99
C ALA A 396 10.28 -2.44 -2.32
N PRO A 397 10.38 -3.24 -3.41
CA PRO A 397 10.76 -2.72 -4.71
C PRO A 397 9.83 -1.61 -5.21
N LEU A 398 8.51 -1.76 -5.10
CA LEU A 398 7.56 -0.73 -5.52
C LEU A 398 7.70 0.55 -4.67
N ALA A 399 7.79 0.42 -3.35
CA ALA A 399 7.98 1.55 -2.45
C ALA A 399 9.26 2.34 -2.80
N ALA A 400 10.38 1.63 -2.97
CA ALA A 400 11.66 2.24 -3.34
C ALA A 400 11.63 2.86 -4.74
N ARG A 401 10.94 2.24 -5.71
CA ARG A 401 10.73 2.80 -7.06
C ARG A 401 10.00 4.14 -6.97
N HIS A 402 8.95 4.23 -6.15
CA HIS A 402 8.24 5.50 -5.95
C HIS A 402 9.12 6.58 -5.32
N LEU A 403 10.00 6.23 -4.37
CA LEU A 403 10.97 7.18 -3.82
C LEU A 403 11.95 7.67 -4.92
N ALA A 404 12.41 6.77 -5.80
CA ALA A 404 13.24 7.15 -6.95
C ALA A 404 12.53 8.11 -7.91
N THR A 405 11.26 7.84 -8.26
CA THR A 405 10.45 8.73 -9.11
C THR A 405 10.27 10.12 -8.51
N LEU A 406 10.30 10.24 -7.18
CA LEU A 406 10.26 11.52 -6.45
C LEU A 406 11.65 12.19 -6.32
N GLY A 407 12.68 11.63 -6.95
CA GLY A 407 14.02 12.20 -7.07
C GLY A 407 15.05 11.69 -6.05
N ALA A 408 14.74 10.63 -5.30
CA ALA A 408 15.71 10.03 -4.38
C ALA A 408 16.77 9.20 -5.13
N GLU A 409 18.00 9.17 -4.62
CA GLU A 409 19.04 8.24 -5.05
C GLU A 409 18.77 6.88 -4.41
N VAL A 410 18.33 5.90 -5.20
CA VAL A 410 17.97 4.56 -4.70
C VAL A 410 18.99 3.52 -5.12
N LEU A 411 19.62 2.88 -4.14
CA LEU A 411 20.54 1.77 -4.33
C LEU A 411 19.92 0.48 -3.78
N LYS A 412 19.59 -0.44 -4.69
CA LYS A 412 19.18 -1.79 -4.36
C LYS A 412 20.39 -2.65 -4.00
N ILE A 413 20.30 -3.36 -2.89
CA ILE A 413 21.30 -4.32 -2.44
C ILE A 413 20.79 -5.73 -2.75
N GLU A 414 21.53 -6.46 -3.58
CA GLU A 414 21.16 -7.80 -4.03
C GLU A 414 22.11 -8.87 -3.50
N PRO A 415 21.62 -10.11 -3.30
CA PRO A 415 22.49 -11.24 -2.97
C PRO A 415 23.32 -11.67 -4.20
N PRO A 416 24.35 -12.52 -4.04
CA PRO A 416 25.22 -13.00 -5.14
C PRO A 416 24.48 -13.55 -6.37
N GLN A 417 23.38 -14.26 -6.13
CA GLN A 417 22.54 -14.84 -7.17
C GLN A 417 21.50 -13.87 -7.75
N GLY A 418 21.44 -12.62 -7.28
CA GLY A 418 20.40 -11.65 -7.61
C GLY A 418 19.04 -11.94 -6.96
N GLU A 419 18.10 -11.00 -7.10
CA GLU A 419 16.72 -11.21 -6.67
C GLU A 419 16.00 -12.27 -7.53
N SER A 420 15.24 -13.17 -6.90
CA SER A 420 14.54 -14.28 -7.58
C SER A 420 13.63 -13.85 -8.74
N SER A 421 13.00 -12.67 -8.66
CA SER A 421 12.09 -12.20 -9.71
C SER A 421 12.79 -11.88 -11.04
N ARG A 422 14.12 -11.77 -11.06
CA ARG A 422 14.94 -11.70 -12.29
C ARG A 422 14.76 -12.91 -13.20
N TYR A 423 14.36 -14.05 -12.62
CA TYR A 423 14.19 -15.33 -13.31
C TYR A 423 12.72 -15.71 -13.47
N TRP A 424 11.80 -14.83 -13.09
CA TRP A 424 10.37 -15.09 -13.25
C TRP A 424 9.92 -14.84 -14.70
N PRO A 425 9.13 -15.75 -15.28
CA PRO A 425 8.51 -15.49 -16.56
C PRO A 425 7.40 -14.42 -16.41
N PRO A 426 7.12 -13.63 -17.46
CA PRO A 426 7.81 -13.67 -18.76
C PRO A 426 9.14 -12.92 -18.76
N HIS A 427 10.08 -13.46 -19.55
CA HIS A 427 11.38 -12.83 -19.78
C HIS A 427 11.33 -11.94 -21.03
N LYS A 428 12.03 -10.80 -20.98
CA LYS A 428 12.33 -9.95 -22.15
C LYS A 428 13.78 -9.50 -22.04
N ASN A 429 14.54 -9.60 -23.13
CA ASN A 429 15.98 -9.29 -23.17
C ASN A 429 16.79 -10.03 -22.08
N GLY A 430 16.46 -11.30 -21.83
CA GLY A 430 17.19 -12.16 -20.89
C GLY A 430 16.91 -11.91 -19.40
N GLN A 431 15.93 -11.06 -19.05
CA GLN A 431 15.55 -10.81 -17.65
C GLN A 431 14.04 -10.89 -17.45
N GLY A 432 13.62 -11.23 -16.23
CA GLY A 432 12.22 -11.30 -15.83
C GLY A 432 11.64 -9.90 -15.89
N TYR A 433 10.59 -9.72 -16.68
CA TYR A 433 10.10 -8.37 -16.96
C TYR A 433 9.38 -7.75 -15.76
N PHE A 434 8.88 -8.59 -14.84
CA PHE A 434 8.40 -8.15 -13.53
C PHE A 434 9.50 -7.45 -12.72
N PHE A 435 10.72 -8.01 -12.71
CA PHE A 435 11.87 -7.39 -12.05
C PHE A 435 12.20 -6.04 -12.69
N THR A 436 12.25 -5.98 -14.03
CA THR A 436 12.54 -4.75 -14.78
C THR A 436 11.56 -3.63 -14.44
N LEU A 437 10.25 -3.93 -14.41
CA LEU A 437 9.23 -2.93 -14.10
C LEU A 437 9.27 -2.49 -12.63
N SER A 438 9.51 -3.42 -11.70
CA SER A 438 9.49 -3.14 -10.26
C SER A 438 10.77 -2.45 -9.76
N ASN A 439 11.87 -2.54 -10.50
CA ASN A 439 13.17 -2.00 -10.12
C ASN A 439 13.70 -0.94 -11.11
N SER A 440 12.85 -0.37 -11.97
CA SER A 440 13.21 0.78 -12.79
C SER A 440 13.62 1.98 -11.92
N ASP A 441 14.43 2.88 -12.48
CA ASP A 441 14.91 4.13 -11.83
C ASP A 441 15.81 3.93 -10.60
N LYS A 442 16.36 2.72 -10.42
CA LYS A 442 17.28 2.39 -9.33
C LYS A 442 18.64 1.96 -9.85
N GLU A 443 19.67 2.22 -9.06
CA GLU A 443 20.93 1.51 -9.18
C GLU A 443 20.86 0.21 -8.37
N SER A 444 21.66 -0.79 -8.74
CA SER A 444 21.76 -2.04 -8.00
C SER A 444 23.22 -2.45 -7.82
N VAL A 445 23.54 -2.99 -6.65
CA VAL A 445 24.84 -3.57 -6.32
C VAL A 445 24.66 -4.91 -5.61
N MET A 446 25.53 -5.87 -5.94
CA MET A 446 25.60 -7.16 -5.26
C MET A 446 26.46 -7.03 -4.00
N ILE A 447 25.91 -7.41 -2.85
CA ILE A 447 26.65 -7.50 -1.58
C ILE A 447 26.29 -8.81 -0.87
N ASP A 448 27.30 -9.66 -0.64
CA ASP A 448 27.11 -10.90 0.12
C ASP A 448 27.14 -10.65 1.64
N LEU A 449 25.97 -10.45 2.21
CA LEU A 449 25.79 -10.31 3.67
C LEU A 449 26.11 -11.59 4.47
N GLY A 450 26.38 -12.71 3.80
CA GLY A 450 26.92 -13.94 4.40
C GLY A 450 28.39 -13.80 4.83
N THR A 451 29.14 -12.87 4.23
CA THR A 451 30.57 -12.64 4.51
C THR A 451 30.80 -11.47 5.46
N ASP A 452 31.91 -11.46 6.20
CA ASP A 452 32.30 -10.31 7.04
C ASP A 452 32.54 -9.05 6.19
N ALA A 453 33.18 -9.19 5.03
CA ALA A 453 33.44 -8.09 4.10
C ALA A 453 32.14 -7.44 3.61
N GLY A 454 31.19 -8.24 3.10
CA GLY A 454 29.91 -7.72 2.62
C GLY A 454 29.07 -7.09 3.74
N ARG A 455 29.17 -7.60 4.98
CA ARG A 455 28.54 -6.94 6.14
C ARG A 455 29.17 -5.58 6.45
N GLU A 456 30.49 -5.43 6.35
CA GLU A 456 31.12 -4.12 6.57
C GLU A 456 30.83 -3.13 5.43
N ASP A 457 30.81 -3.60 4.18
CA ASP A 457 30.42 -2.77 3.03
C ASP A 457 28.99 -2.23 3.19
N PHE A 458 28.04 -3.10 3.55
CA PHE A 458 26.66 -2.66 3.80
C PHE A 458 26.56 -1.71 4.99
N ARG A 459 27.35 -1.93 6.05
CA ARG A 459 27.44 -1.01 7.20
C ARG A 459 27.96 0.35 6.78
N ALA A 460 28.96 0.40 5.90
CA ALA A 460 29.50 1.65 5.37
C ALA A 460 28.48 2.43 4.53
N LEU A 461 27.64 1.72 3.76
CA LEU A 461 26.51 2.33 3.05
C LEU A 461 25.46 2.89 4.03
N LEU A 462 25.05 2.12 5.03
CA LEU A 462 24.06 2.53 6.03
C LEU A 462 24.45 3.79 6.80
N ARG A 463 25.75 3.99 7.09
CA ARG A 463 26.28 5.21 7.74
C ARG A 463 25.98 6.49 6.93
N LYS A 464 25.75 6.38 5.62
CA LYS A 464 25.53 7.50 4.69
C LYS A 464 24.11 7.58 4.15
N ALA A 465 23.25 6.61 4.46
CA ALA A 465 21.88 6.55 3.98
C ALA A 465 20.96 7.41 4.85
N ASP A 466 19.90 7.95 4.24
CA ASP A 466 18.83 8.65 4.94
C ASP A 466 17.65 7.71 5.22
N VAL A 467 17.38 6.80 4.29
CA VAL A 467 16.29 5.83 4.36
C VAL A 467 16.80 4.43 4.09
N PHE A 468 16.32 3.45 4.84
CA PHE A 468 16.50 2.03 4.54
C PHE A 468 15.14 1.34 4.47
N VAL A 469 14.83 0.72 3.32
CA VAL A 469 13.58 -0.01 3.07
C VAL A 469 13.88 -1.49 2.87
N GLU A 470 13.12 -2.37 3.53
CA GLU A 470 13.26 -3.81 3.34
C GLU A 470 11.95 -4.57 3.55
N ASN A 471 11.85 -5.75 2.94
CA ASN A 471 10.74 -6.68 3.14
C ASN A 471 11.18 -8.13 3.37
N SER A 472 12.33 -8.30 4.03
CA SER A 472 12.83 -9.60 4.42
C SER A 472 11.93 -10.26 5.46
N LYS A 473 12.01 -11.60 5.57
CA LYS A 473 11.40 -12.32 6.69
C LYS A 473 11.83 -11.68 8.02
N PRO A 474 10.90 -11.39 8.95
CA PRO A 474 11.23 -10.80 10.24
C PRO A 474 12.39 -11.51 10.94
N GLY A 475 13.33 -10.72 11.47
CA GLY A 475 14.55 -11.20 12.14
C GLY A 475 15.67 -11.67 11.21
N SER A 476 15.47 -11.75 9.89
CA SER A 476 16.52 -12.18 8.94
C SER A 476 17.74 -11.28 8.97
N LEU A 477 17.54 -9.96 8.88
CA LEU A 477 18.62 -8.97 8.94
C LEU A 477 19.20 -8.84 10.35
N ALA A 478 18.38 -9.01 11.39
CA ALA A 478 18.85 -8.98 12.78
C ALA A 478 19.90 -10.07 13.07
N ARG A 479 19.70 -11.29 12.55
CA ARG A 479 20.71 -12.38 12.65
C ARG A 479 22.05 -12.04 11.98
N ARG A 480 22.08 -11.02 11.11
CA ARG A 480 23.28 -10.55 10.41
C ARG A 480 23.84 -9.24 11.00
N GLY A 481 23.31 -8.76 12.12
CA GLY A 481 23.76 -7.53 12.78
C GLY A 481 23.21 -6.24 12.14
N PHE A 482 21.98 -6.33 11.60
CA PHE A 482 21.23 -5.21 11.01
C PHE A 482 19.77 -5.20 11.52
N GLY A 483 19.56 -5.53 12.80
CA GLY A 483 18.25 -5.35 13.43
C GLY A 483 18.01 -3.89 13.81
N PRO A 484 16.80 -3.50 14.24
CA PRO A 484 16.50 -2.10 14.60
C PRO A 484 17.50 -1.47 15.58
N ALA A 485 17.88 -2.20 16.63
CA ALA A 485 18.85 -1.73 17.62
C ALA A 485 20.29 -1.63 17.06
N ASP A 486 20.63 -2.40 16.05
CA ASP A 486 21.93 -2.29 15.37
C ASP A 486 21.92 -1.08 14.42
N LEU A 487 20.83 -0.91 13.66
CA LEU A 487 20.64 0.22 12.75
C LEU A 487 20.72 1.56 13.48
N GLU A 488 20.10 1.67 14.66
CA GLU A 488 20.19 2.87 15.52
C GLU A 488 21.64 3.19 15.93
N LYS A 489 22.45 2.16 16.23
CA LYS A 489 23.89 2.35 16.56
C LYS A 489 24.71 2.74 15.34
N ILE A 490 24.39 2.21 14.16
CA ILE A 490 25.11 2.51 12.91
C ILE A 490 24.82 3.93 12.45
N ASN A 491 23.54 4.31 12.47
CA ASN A 491 23.07 5.59 11.99
C ASN A 491 21.79 6.00 12.77
N PRO A 492 21.91 6.82 13.83
CA PRO A 492 20.77 7.23 14.66
C PRO A 492 19.80 8.19 13.94
N ARG A 493 20.13 8.64 12.73
CA ARG A 493 19.26 9.49 11.89
C ARG A 493 18.47 8.70 10.86
N LEU A 494 18.73 7.40 10.72
CA LEU A 494 18.19 6.57 9.65
C LEU A 494 16.67 6.40 9.80
N ILE A 495 15.93 6.67 8.72
CA ILE A 495 14.52 6.29 8.61
C ILE A 495 14.48 4.84 8.14
N TYR A 496 14.13 3.93 9.06
CA TYR A 496 14.00 2.51 8.75
C TYR A 496 12.54 2.13 8.50
N CYS A 497 12.27 1.54 7.32
CA CYS A 497 10.96 1.05 6.91
C CYS A 497 11.04 -0.47 6.68
N ALA A 498 10.41 -1.23 7.57
CA ALA A 498 10.26 -2.68 7.46
C ALA A 498 8.85 -3.03 6.99
N ILE A 499 8.74 -3.69 5.84
CA ILE A 499 7.48 -4.17 5.29
C ILE A 499 7.38 -5.68 5.53
N SER A 500 6.31 -6.14 6.18
CA SER A 500 6.13 -7.57 6.48
C SER A 500 4.66 -7.96 6.34
N GLY A 501 4.40 -9.24 6.04
CA GLY A 501 3.04 -9.72 5.78
C GLY A 501 2.08 -9.58 6.98
N PHE A 502 2.55 -9.86 8.20
CA PHE A 502 1.72 -9.81 9.41
C PHE A 502 2.10 -8.69 10.39
N GLY A 503 3.10 -7.87 10.04
CA GLY A 503 3.69 -6.83 10.88
C GLY A 503 4.89 -7.26 11.70
N TYR A 504 5.68 -6.28 12.12
CA TYR A 504 6.84 -6.51 13.00
C TYR A 504 6.42 -6.91 14.43
N ARG A 505 5.30 -6.35 14.91
CA ARG A 505 4.64 -6.70 16.18
C ARG A 505 3.50 -7.68 15.89
N SER A 506 3.85 -8.91 15.55
CA SER A 506 2.89 -9.92 15.12
C SER A 506 2.77 -11.08 16.10
N ALA A 507 1.57 -11.65 16.20
CA ALA A 507 1.34 -12.96 16.82
C ALA A 507 1.97 -14.11 16.02
N TYR A 508 2.45 -13.87 14.79
CA TYR A 508 3.03 -14.84 13.85
C TYR A 508 4.47 -14.50 13.44
N PRO A 509 5.41 -14.30 14.39
CA PRO A 509 6.71 -13.67 14.10
C PRO A 509 7.61 -14.44 13.11
N ASN A 510 7.42 -15.75 12.94
CA ASN A 510 8.22 -16.59 12.07
C ASN A 510 7.50 -17.09 10.81
N ARG A 511 6.25 -16.65 10.59
CA ARG A 511 5.43 -17.14 9.49
C ARG A 511 5.78 -16.43 8.17
N PRO A 512 6.25 -17.14 7.14
CA PRO A 512 6.46 -16.55 5.83
C PRO A 512 5.11 -16.19 5.19
N ALA A 513 5.08 -15.07 4.47
CA ALA A 513 3.90 -14.64 3.75
C ALA A 513 4.28 -13.93 2.45
N PHE A 514 3.59 -14.30 1.37
CA PHE A 514 3.40 -13.43 0.22
C PHE A 514 2.14 -12.58 0.44
N ASP A 515 1.95 -11.55 -0.37
CA ASP A 515 0.74 -10.71 -0.33
C ASP A 515 -0.55 -11.55 -0.49
N THR A 516 -0.56 -12.55 -1.38
CA THR A 516 -1.72 -13.45 -1.53
C THR A 516 -2.00 -14.27 -0.29
N VAL A 517 -0.99 -14.60 0.52
CA VAL A 517 -1.18 -15.29 1.82
C VAL A 517 -1.82 -14.36 2.86
N VAL A 518 -1.65 -13.04 2.71
CA VAL A 518 -2.31 -12.02 3.53
C VAL A 518 -3.74 -11.74 3.02
N GLN A 519 -3.97 -11.94 1.71
CA GLN A 519 -5.30 -11.83 1.10
C GLN A 519 -6.21 -13.02 1.44
N ALA A 520 -5.62 -14.22 1.52
CA ALA A 520 -6.25 -15.46 1.95
C ALA A 520 -6.74 -15.34 3.41
#